data_AF-A0A438DH68-F1
#
_entry.id   AF-A0A438DH68-F1
#
_cell.length_a   1.000
_cell.length_b   1.000
_cell.length_c   1.000
_cell.angle_alpha   90.00
_cell.angle_beta   90.00
_cell.angle_gamma   90.00
#
_symmetry.space_group_name_H-M   'P 1'
#
loop_
_entity.id
_entity.type
_entity.pdbx_description
1 polymer ?
#
loop_
_entity_poly.entity_id
_entity_poly.type
_entity_poly.pdbx_seq_one_letter_code
_entity_poly.pdbx_strand_id
1 'polypeptide(L)'
;MSGSNVEKTSEQTRGREIEPTARGRGRKDKSCDAIANMKARLAKVELAMAATRERVDLIKQGMEKGLEDLREQIKVMSLFASVESRVEALAACIEARDQKILQELAIYKTAVSARVMATHEAPRVEVPKPHTFSGKRDAKELDNFLWFMERYFEVITLTDEATKVRTATLYLTDNATLWWR
;
A
#
# COMPACT_ATOMS: atom_id res chain seq x y z
N MET A 1 99.85 -54.79 46.25
CA MET A 1 100.94 -53.78 46.27
C MET A 1 100.26 -52.44 46.42
N SER A 2 100.10 -51.94 47.64
CA SER A 2 101.04 -51.04 48.35
C SER A 2 100.53 -49.60 48.22
N GLY A 3 100.28 -48.82 49.26
CA GLY A 3 100.37 -49.06 50.69
C GLY A 3 99.58 -47.95 51.41
N SER A 4 98.94 -48.33 52.50
CA SER A 4 98.28 -47.49 53.49
C SER A 4 99.27 -46.98 54.55
N ASN A 5 99.12 -45.73 55.01
CA ASN A 5 99.24 -45.32 56.43
C ASN A 5 98.87 -43.83 56.54
N VAL A 6 97.82 -43.41 57.26
CA VAL A 6 97.71 -43.19 58.73
C VAL A 6 98.65 -42.05 59.16
N GLU A 7 98.19 -40.91 59.69
CA GLU A 7 97.52 -40.74 60.98
C GLU A 7 97.14 -39.25 61.21
N LYS A 8 95.97 -38.94 61.80
CA LYS A 8 95.90 -38.25 63.12
C LYS A 8 94.47 -37.86 63.53
N THR A 9 94.18 -38.28 64.75
CA THR A 9 93.02 -38.11 65.63
C THR A 9 92.80 -36.68 66.14
N SER A 10 91.54 -36.31 66.38
CA SER A 10 91.14 -35.54 67.58
C SER A 10 89.63 -35.58 67.75
N GLU A 11 89.19 -36.18 68.86
CA GLU A 11 87.83 -36.14 69.37
C GLU A 11 87.44 -34.71 69.80
N GLN A 12 86.15 -34.45 69.96
CA GLN A 12 85.54 -34.12 71.26
C GLN A 12 84.36 -33.13 71.18
N THR A 13 83.31 -33.48 71.93
CA THR A 13 82.23 -32.63 72.50
C THR A 13 81.21 -32.01 71.53
N ARG A 14 79.95 -31.78 71.87
CA ARG A 14 79.04 -32.10 73.00
C ARG A 14 77.81 -31.27 72.69
N GLY A 15 76.66 -31.92 72.58
CA GLY A 15 75.29 -31.42 72.70
C GLY A 15 74.99 -29.93 72.43
N ARG A 16 74.06 -29.70 71.49
CA ARG A 16 72.87 -28.89 71.81
C ARG A 16 71.75 -29.13 70.80
N GLU A 17 70.68 -29.77 71.27
CA GLU A 17 69.35 -29.57 70.71
C GLU A 17 69.06 -28.07 70.74
N ILE A 18 68.70 -27.51 69.58
CA ILE A 18 68.19 -26.16 69.48
C ILE A 18 66.67 -26.30 69.32
N GLU A 19 65.99 -26.27 70.45
CA GLU A 19 64.59 -25.87 70.55
C GLU A 19 64.39 -24.55 69.75
N PRO A 20 63.27 -24.40 69.02
CA PRO A 20 63.09 -23.28 68.12
C PRO A 20 62.92 -22.00 68.94
N THR A 21 63.98 -21.19 68.94
CA THR A 21 64.01 -19.87 69.54
C THR A 21 62.79 -19.07 69.05
N ALA A 22 61.85 -18.82 69.97
CA ALA A 22 60.67 -18.01 69.76
C ALA A 22 61.07 -16.53 69.60
N ARG A 23 61.61 -16.17 68.43
CA ARG A 23 62.02 -14.79 68.13
C ARG A 23 61.60 -14.45 66.70
N GLY A 24 60.37 -13.95 66.55
CA GLY A 24 59.90 -13.41 65.27
C GLY A 24 58.39 -13.38 64.97
N ARG A 25 57.49 -13.79 65.88
CA ARG A 25 56.04 -13.90 65.56
C ARG A 25 55.37 -12.54 65.28
N GLY A 26 55.60 -11.52 66.10
CA GLY A 26 54.89 -10.23 65.98
C GLY A 26 55.19 -9.35 64.75
N ARG A 27 56.28 -9.57 63.99
CA ARG A 27 56.52 -8.90 62.69
C ARG A 27 55.94 -9.68 61.52
N LYS A 28 55.86 -11.01 61.65
CA LYS A 28 55.32 -11.92 60.62
C LYS A 28 53.79 -11.81 60.56
N ASP A 29 53.13 -11.73 61.71
CA ASP A 29 51.67 -11.59 61.81
C ASP A 29 51.18 -10.28 61.14
N LYS A 30 51.87 -9.15 61.38
CA LYS A 30 51.56 -7.85 60.75
C LYS A 30 51.73 -7.84 59.22
N SER A 31 52.76 -8.53 58.70
CA SER A 31 52.99 -8.66 57.26
C SER A 31 51.91 -9.55 56.61
N CYS A 32 51.53 -10.64 57.28
CA CYS A 32 50.43 -11.51 56.86
C CYS A 32 49.10 -10.76 56.80
N ASP A 33 48.80 -9.90 57.79
CA ASP A 33 47.59 -9.07 57.81
C ASP A 33 47.58 -8.03 56.67
N ALA A 34 48.73 -7.41 56.38
CA ALA A 34 48.87 -6.48 55.25
C ALA A 34 48.65 -7.17 53.90
N ILE A 35 49.17 -8.39 53.72
CA ILE A 35 48.95 -9.21 52.51
C ILE A 35 47.47 -9.58 52.38
N ALA A 36 46.80 -9.96 53.47
CA ALA A 36 45.37 -10.25 53.47
C ALA A 36 44.54 -9.02 53.07
N ASN A 37 44.90 -7.83 53.56
CA ASN A 37 44.26 -6.58 53.16
C ASN A 37 44.43 -6.28 51.66
N MET A 38 45.64 -6.45 51.13
CA MET A 38 45.90 -6.26 49.70
C MET A 38 45.10 -7.25 48.84
N LYS A 39 45.02 -8.53 49.25
CA LYS A 39 44.19 -9.53 48.57
C LYS A 39 42.71 -9.16 48.55
N ALA A 40 42.17 -8.69 49.68
CA ALA A 40 40.77 -8.25 49.75
C ALA A 40 40.50 -7.01 48.88
N ARG A 41 41.45 -6.07 48.82
CA ARG A 41 41.37 -4.91 47.92
C ARG A 41 41.46 -5.31 46.45
N LEU A 42 42.34 -6.26 46.12
CA LEU A 42 42.47 -6.79 44.76
C LEU A 42 41.16 -7.45 44.31
N ALA A 43 40.57 -8.31 45.14
CA ALA A 43 39.28 -8.96 44.83
C ALA A 43 38.14 -7.94 44.59
N LYS A 44 38.11 -6.83 45.35
CA LYS A 44 37.14 -5.74 45.12
C LYS A 44 37.37 -5.03 43.79
N VAL A 45 38.63 -4.79 43.42
CA VAL A 45 38.98 -4.16 42.14
C VAL A 45 38.64 -5.11 40.99
N GLU A 46 38.91 -6.41 41.11
CA GLU A 46 38.54 -7.43 40.12
C GLU A 46 37.02 -7.47 39.88
N LEU A 47 36.23 -7.45 40.96
CA LEU A 47 34.77 -7.39 40.85
C LEU A 47 34.29 -6.08 40.19
N ALA A 48 34.86 -4.93 40.56
CA ALA A 48 34.52 -3.65 39.97
C ALA A 48 34.91 -3.55 38.48
N MET A 49 36.05 -4.14 38.10
CA MET A 49 36.48 -4.25 36.70
C MET A 49 35.55 -5.15 35.91
N ALA A 50 35.12 -6.29 36.46
CA ALA A 50 34.15 -7.17 35.82
C ALA A 50 32.81 -6.46 35.57
N ALA A 51 32.29 -5.74 36.57
CA ALA A 51 31.06 -4.95 36.43
C ALA A 51 31.21 -3.80 35.42
N THR A 52 32.39 -3.16 35.38
CA THR A 52 32.68 -2.11 34.39
C THR A 52 32.74 -2.69 32.98
N ARG A 53 33.36 -3.87 32.82
CA ARG A 53 33.44 -4.58 31.54
C ARG A 53 32.05 -4.95 31.03
N GLU A 54 31.21 -5.53 31.87
CA GLU A 54 29.81 -5.84 31.53
C GLU A 54 29.04 -4.59 31.10
N ARG A 55 29.19 -3.48 31.84
CA ARG A 55 28.57 -2.20 31.47
C ARG A 55 29.05 -1.70 30.11
N VAL A 56 30.34 -1.80 29.82
CA VAL A 56 30.90 -1.40 28.52
C VAL A 56 30.38 -2.29 27.39
N ASP A 57 30.28 -3.60 27.62
CA ASP A 57 29.74 -4.55 26.64
C ASP A 57 28.26 -4.25 26.33
N LEU A 58 27.45 -3.94 27.35
CA LEU A 58 26.05 -3.49 27.18
C LEU A 58 25.95 -2.19 26.38
N ILE A 59 26.80 -1.21 26.66
CA ILE A 59 26.84 0.06 25.92
C ILE A 59 27.18 -0.20 24.46
N LYS A 60 28.20 -1.02 24.19
CA LYS A 60 28.61 -1.37 22.83
C LYS A 60 27.46 -2.03 22.07
N GLN A 61 26.81 -3.03 22.66
CA GLN A 61 25.67 -3.71 22.04
C GLN A 61 24.50 -2.74 21.78
N GLY A 62 24.22 -1.85 22.73
CA GLY A 62 23.18 -0.82 22.58
C GLY A 62 23.47 0.14 21.43
N MET A 63 24.74 0.55 21.28
CA MET A 63 25.17 1.40 20.16
C MET A 63 25.07 0.69 18.82
N GLU A 64 25.54 -0.56 18.73
CA GLU A 64 25.45 -1.36 17.51
C GLU A 64 24.00 -1.53 17.06
N LYS A 65 23.11 -1.88 18.00
CA LYS A 65 21.68 -1.97 17.71
C LYS A 65 21.08 -0.63 17.27
N GLY A 66 21.36 0.44 18.00
CA GLY A 66 20.83 1.77 17.66
C GLY A 66 21.29 2.27 16.29
N LEU A 67 22.52 1.92 15.87
CA LEU A 67 23.01 2.25 14.53
C LEU A 67 22.33 1.42 13.44
N GLU A 68 22.02 0.15 13.69
CA GLU A 68 21.29 -0.67 12.73
C GLU A 68 19.83 -0.21 12.61
N ASP A 69 19.17 0.10 13.73
CA ASP A 69 17.82 0.67 13.73
C ASP A 69 17.77 1.98 12.92
N LEU A 70 18.76 2.86 13.09
CA LEU A 70 18.86 4.11 12.33
C LEU A 70 19.11 3.84 10.83
N ARG A 71 19.94 2.84 10.49
CA ARG A 71 20.19 2.44 9.10
C ARG A 71 18.91 1.94 8.44
N GLU A 72 18.14 1.11 9.13
CA GLU A 72 16.85 0.62 8.65
C GLU A 72 15.86 1.77 8.47
N GLN A 73 15.79 2.69 9.43
CA GLN A 73 14.95 3.89 9.32
C GLN A 73 15.31 4.75 8.10
N ILE A 74 16.60 4.98 7.84
CA ILE A 74 17.08 5.72 6.67
C ILE A 74 16.66 5.01 5.37
N LYS A 75 16.79 3.67 5.30
CA LYS A 75 16.35 2.89 4.13
C LYS A 75 14.85 3.04 3.90
N VAL A 76 14.04 2.97 4.97
CA VAL A 76 12.58 3.14 4.89
C VAL A 76 12.21 4.54 4.41
N MET A 77 12.86 5.58 4.94
CA MET A 77 12.65 6.96 4.47
C MET A 77 12.99 7.12 2.98
N SER A 78 14.10 6.52 2.52
CA SER A 78 14.49 6.57 1.11
C SER A 78 13.48 5.85 0.21
N LEU A 79 12.98 4.69 0.64
CA LEU A 79 11.92 3.97 -0.08
C LEU A 79 10.63 4.77 -0.13
N PHE A 80 10.24 5.41 0.98
CA PHE A 80 9.05 6.25 1.03
C PHE A 80 9.14 7.42 0.05
N ALA A 81 10.26 8.16 0.06
CA ALA A 81 10.49 9.25 -0.89
C ALA A 81 10.47 8.77 -2.36
N SER A 82 10.99 7.58 -2.64
CA SER A 82 10.93 6.99 -3.98
C SER A 82 9.50 6.65 -4.41
N VAL A 83 8.69 6.10 -3.50
CA VAL A 83 7.27 5.79 -3.77
C VAL A 83 6.48 7.08 -3.97
N GLU A 84 6.68 8.08 -3.12
CA GLU A 84 6.04 9.40 -3.22
C GLU A 84 6.29 10.02 -4.59
N SER A 85 7.56 10.09 -5.02
CA SER A 85 7.92 10.59 -6.35
C SER A 85 7.26 9.81 -7.50
N ARG A 86 7.14 8.48 -7.39
CA ARG A 86 6.45 7.66 -8.40
C ARG A 86 4.94 7.90 -8.42
N VAL A 87 4.32 8.13 -7.26
CA VAL A 87 2.90 8.45 -7.14
C VAL A 87 2.62 9.81 -7.75
N GLU A 88 3.45 10.81 -7.48
CA GLU A 88 3.35 12.14 -8.10
C GLU A 88 3.47 12.07 -9.62
N ALA A 89 4.47 11.33 -10.13
CA ALA A 89 4.62 11.12 -11.57
C ALA A 89 3.39 10.42 -12.20
N LEU A 90 2.83 9.43 -11.51
CA LEU A 90 1.62 8.73 -11.97
C LEU A 90 0.40 9.66 -11.98
N ALA A 91 0.25 10.51 -10.95
CA ALA A 91 -0.83 11.49 -10.88
C ALA A 91 -0.76 12.49 -12.05
N ALA A 92 0.42 13.05 -12.33
CA ALA A 92 0.64 13.93 -13.47
C ALA A 92 0.32 13.23 -14.82
N CYS A 93 0.67 11.95 -14.97
CA CYS A 93 0.32 11.17 -16.16
C CYS A 93 -1.19 10.93 -16.30
N ILE A 94 -1.93 10.79 -15.20
CA ILE A 94 -3.39 10.64 -15.24
C ILE A 94 -4.03 11.98 -15.65
N GLU A 95 -3.63 13.08 -15.02
CA GLU A 95 -4.14 14.42 -15.35
C GLU A 95 -3.90 14.78 -16.82
N ALA A 96 -2.72 14.47 -17.37
CA ALA A 96 -2.42 14.70 -18.78
C ALA A 96 -3.33 13.88 -19.71
N ARG A 97 -3.65 12.63 -19.35
CA ARG A 97 -4.58 11.79 -20.12
C ARG A 97 -6.00 12.30 -20.04
N ASP A 98 -6.45 12.73 -18.87
CA ASP A 98 -7.79 13.29 -18.68
C ASP A 98 -7.97 14.57 -19.49
N GLN A 99 -6.97 15.46 -19.50
CA GLN A 99 -6.99 16.65 -20.36
C GLN A 99 -7.08 16.31 -21.85
N LYS A 100 -6.36 15.26 -22.30
CA LYS A 100 -6.46 14.79 -23.68
C LYS A 100 -7.88 14.27 -24.00
N ILE A 101 -8.47 13.48 -23.11
CA ILE A 101 -9.83 12.96 -23.29
C ILE A 101 -10.84 14.11 -23.35
N LEU A 102 -10.71 15.11 -22.47
CA LEU A 102 -11.56 16.30 -22.49
C LEU A 102 -11.46 17.07 -23.80
N GLN A 103 -10.25 17.21 -24.36
CA GLN A 103 -10.05 17.85 -25.67
C GLN A 103 -10.70 17.04 -26.80
N GLU A 104 -10.50 15.73 -26.85
CA GLU A 104 -11.13 14.86 -27.85
C GLU A 104 -12.66 14.94 -27.77
N LEU A 105 -13.23 14.89 -26.56
CA LEU A 105 -14.67 15.06 -26.34
C LEU A 105 -15.19 16.42 -26.82
N ALA A 106 -14.43 17.50 -26.60
CA ALA A 106 -14.79 18.83 -27.10
C ALA A 106 -14.82 18.89 -28.63
N ILE A 107 -13.86 18.24 -29.30
CA ILE A 107 -13.83 18.12 -30.76
C ILE A 107 -15.05 17.34 -31.24
N TYR A 108 -15.33 16.17 -30.66
CA TYR A 108 -16.50 15.36 -31.02
C TYR A 108 -17.80 16.11 -30.83
N LYS A 109 -17.99 16.79 -29.69
CA LYS A 109 -19.18 17.60 -29.41
C LYS A 109 -19.37 18.68 -30.47
N THR A 110 -18.29 19.36 -30.86
CA THR A 110 -18.33 20.42 -31.88
C THR A 110 -18.68 19.86 -33.25
N ALA A 111 -18.04 18.76 -33.66
CA ALA A 111 -18.29 18.11 -34.95
C ALA A 111 -19.73 17.57 -35.07
N VAL A 112 -20.24 16.95 -34.01
CA VAL A 112 -21.63 16.47 -33.95
C VAL A 112 -22.61 17.63 -34.00
N SER A 113 -22.36 18.70 -33.24
CA SER A 113 -23.24 19.89 -33.26
C SER A 113 -23.24 20.55 -34.64
N ALA A 114 -22.07 20.69 -35.28
CA ALA A 114 -21.96 21.22 -36.64
C ALA A 114 -22.70 20.35 -37.67
N ARG A 115 -22.62 19.01 -37.54
CA ARG A 115 -23.39 18.08 -38.38
C ARG A 115 -24.89 18.30 -38.21
N VAL A 116 -25.40 18.40 -36.99
CA VAL A 116 -26.82 18.64 -36.71
C VAL A 116 -27.30 19.94 -37.35
N MET A 117 -26.48 21.00 -37.29
CA MET A 117 -26.78 22.28 -37.94
C MET A 117 -26.76 22.19 -39.48
N ALA A 118 -25.81 21.44 -40.05
CA ALA A 118 -25.73 21.22 -41.50
C ALA A 118 -26.86 20.33 -42.04
N THR A 119 -27.42 19.46 -41.19
CA THR A 119 -28.61 18.65 -41.49
C THR A 119 -29.89 19.33 -41.04
N HIS A 120 -29.96 20.67 -41.01
CA HIS A 120 -31.25 21.37 -40.91
C HIS A 120 -32.12 20.83 -42.03
N GLU A 121 -33.04 19.95 -41.66
CA GLU A 121 -33.88 19.21 -42.59
C GLU A 121 -34.56 20.21 -43.51
N ALA A 122 -34.62 19.87 -44.80
CA ALA A 122 -35.52 20.53 -45.72
C ALA A 122 -36.89 20.69 -45.02
N PRO A 123 -37.59 21.83 -45.20
CA PRO A 123 -38.83 22.12 -44.47
C PRO A 123 -39.68 20.85 -44.45
N ARG A 124 -39.82 20.23 -43.28
CA ARG A 124 -40.62 19.01 -43.16
C ARG A 124 -42.03 19.42 -43.57
N VAL A 125 -42.44 19.03 -44.77
CA VAL A 125 -43.79 19.26 -45.26
C VAL A 125 -44.70 18.67 -44.19
N GLU A 126 -45.48 19.52 -43.52
CA GLU A 126 -46.44 19.05 -42.54
C GLU A 126 -47.36 18.06 -43.25
N VAL A 127 -47.30 16.80 -42.82
CA VAL A 127 -48.10 15.73 -43.42
C VAL A 127 -49.56 16.07 -43.15
N PRO A 128 -50.38 16.31 -44.19
CA PRO A 128 -51.79 16.62 -43.99
C PRO A 128 -52.45 15.48 -43.24
N LYS A 129 -53.18 15.81 -42.17
CA LYS A 129 -53.88 14.80 -41.36
C LYS A 129 -54.99 14.13 -42.18
N PRO A 130 -55.18 12.81 -42.06
CA PRO A 130 -56.29 12.10 -42.69
C PRO A 130 -57.65 12.64 -42.26
N HIS A 131 -58.64 12.53 -43.15
CA HIS A 131 -60.02 12.84 -42.83
C HIS A 131 -60.62 11.74 -41.94
N THR A 132 -61.55 12.12 -41.08
CA THR A 132 -62.24 11.18 -40.18
C THR A 132 -63.35 10.43 -40.90
N PHE A 133 -63.57 9.17 -40.54
CA PHE A 133 -64.64 8.32 -41.07
C PHE A 133 -65.75 8.11 -40.05
N SER A 134 -66.97 8.54 -40.40
CA SER A 134 -68.15 8.52 -39.51
C SER A 134 -68.92 7.20 -39.51
N GLY A 135 -68.57 6.25 -40.38
CA GLY A 135 -69.29 4.98 -40.52
C GLY A 135 -70.49 5.04 -41.48
N LYS A 136 -70.50 5.99 -42.42
CA LYS A 136 -71.47 6.01 -43.51
C LYS A 136 -71.36 4.75 -44.36
N ARG A 137 -72.51 4.20 -44.77
CA ARG A 137 -72.60 3.00 -45.62
C ARG A 137 -72.41 3.37 -47.10
N ASP A 138 -71.32 4.06 -47.39
CA ASP A 138 -70.87 4.40 -48.74
C ASP A 138 -69.52 3.70 -48.99
N ALA A 139 -69.49 2.79 -49.96
CA ALA A 139 -68.29 2.05 -50.30
C ALA A 139 -67.14 2.96 -50.74
N LYS A 140 -67.43 4.07 -51.42
CA LYS A 140 -66.44 5.02 -51.90
C LYS A 140 -65.81 5.81 -50.75
N GLU A 141 -66.59 6.16 -49.73
CA GLU A 141 -66.09 6.88 -48.56
C GLU A 141 -65.16 5.99 -47.72
N LEU A 142 -65.52 4.72 -47.55
CA LEU A 142 -64.68 3.73 -46.87
C LEU A 142 -63.36 3.49 -47.61
N ASP A 143 -63.41 3.32 -48.94
CA ASP A 143 -62.23 3.12 -49.77
C ASP A 143 -61.28 4.32 -49.72
N ASN A 144 -61.82 5.54 -49.82
CA ASN A 144 -61.03 6.77 -49.67
C ASN A 144 -60.35 6.84 -48.29
N PHE A 145 -61.06 6.49 -47.21
CA PHE A 145 -60.50 6.51 -45.86
C PHE A 145 -59.30 5.56 -45.75
N LEU A 146 -59.45 4.31 -46.19
CA LEU A 146 -58.38 3.31 -46.14
C LEU A 146 -57.17 3.77 -46.96
N TRP A 147 -57.41 4.24 -48.17
CA TRP A 147 -56.36 4.78 -49.05
C TRP A 147 -55.60 5.95 -48.41
N PHE A 148 -56.32 6.90 -47.79
CA PHE A 148 -55.69 8.03 -47.10
C PHE A 148 -54.91 7.61 -45.87
N MET A 149 -55.39 6.62 -45.10
CA MET A 149 -54.69 6.10 -43.92
C MET A 149 -53.38 5.40 -44.30
N GLU A 150 -53.39 4.56 -45.33
CA GLU A 150 -52.19 3.89 -45.84
C GLU A 150 -51.14 4.91 -46.28
N ARG A 151 -51.56 5.90 -47.07
CA ARG A 151 -50.67 6.95 -47.54
C ARG A 151 -50.10 7.79 -46.40
N TYR A 152 -50.91 8.09 -45.39
CA TYR A 152 -50.46 8.78 -44.19
C TYR A 152 -49.38 7.99 -43.46
N PHE A 153 -49.57 6.68 -43.27
CA PHE A 153 -48.58 5.82 -42.63
C PHE A 153 -47.27 5.72 -43.40
N GLU A 154 -47.31 5.68 -44.73
CA GLU A 154 -46.11 5.74 -45.57
C GLU A 154 -45.32 7.03 -45.34
N VAL A 155 -46.01 8.17 -45.28
CA VAL A 155 -45.35 9.48 -45.13
C VAL A 155 -44.77 9.66 -43.72
N ILE A 156 -45.44 9.16 -42.68
CA ILE A 156 -44.90 9.19 -41.30
C ILE A 156 -43.98 8.00 -40.98
N THR A 157 -43.62 7.20 -41.99
CA THR A 157 -42.79 6.00 -41.90
C THR A 157 -43.23 5.00 -40.82
N LEU A 158 -44.53 4.93 -40.54
CA LEU A 158 -45.10 4.03 -39.55
C LEU A 158 -45.24 2.63 -40.15
N THR A 159 -44.41 1.70 -39.69
CA THR A 159 -44.36 0.31 -40.20
C THR A 159 -44.99 -0.72 -39.27
N ASP A 160 -45.13 -0.40 -37.98
CA ASP A 160 -45.72 -1.31 -37.00
C ASP A 160 -47.25 -1.43 -37.18
N GLU A 161 -47.71 -2.60 -37.59
CA GLU A 161 -49.14 -2.87 -37.88
C GLU A 161 -50.04 -2.63 -36.67
N ALA A 162 -49.60 -2.99 -35.47
CA ALA A 162 -50.38 -2.77 -34.26
C ALA A 162 -50.57 -1.27 -33.97
N THR A 163 -49.54 -0.45 -34.23
CA THR A 163 -49.63 1.00 -34.11
C THR A 163 -50.46 1.60 -35.24
N LYS A 164 -50.35 1.11 -36.49
CA LYS A 164 -51.22 1.55 -37.59
C LYS A 164 -52.69 1.37 -37.25
N VAL A 165 -53.07 0.18 -36.75
CA VAL A 165 -54.45 -0.08 -36.32
C VAL A 165 -54.86 0.89 -35.20
N ARG A 166 -54.04 1.03 -34.14
CA ARG A 166 -54.33 1.98 -33.05
C ARG A 166 -54.41 3.44 -33.51
N THR A 167 -53.69 3.83 -34.54
CA THR A 167 -53.73 5.20 -35.07
C THR A 167 -54.93 5.40 -35.97
N ALA A 168 -55.29 4.43 -36.83
CA ALA A 168 -56.47 4.49 -37.69
C ALA A 168 -57.77 4.65 -36.88
N THR A 169 -57.83 4.04 -35.70
CA THR A 169 -59.01 4.11 -34.83
C THR A 169 -59.24 5.48 -34.23
N LEU A 170 -58.19 6.31 -34.12
CA LEU A 170 -58.31 7.72 -33.72
C LEU A 170 -59.04 8.56 -34.77
N TYR A 171 -59.11 8.10 -36.01
CA TYR A 171 -59.80 8.77 -37.11
C TYR A 171 -61.20 8.20 -37.39
N LEU A 172 -61.71 7.28 -36.55
CA LEU A 172 -63.09 6.84 -36.60
C LEU A 172 -63.97 7.74 -35.73
N THR A 173 -65.13 8.16 -36.24
CA THR A 173 -66.13 8.97 -35.52
C THR A 173 -67.51 8.34 -35.57
N ASP A 174 -68.43 8.84 -34.74
CA ASP A 174 -69.86 8.51 -34.75
C ASP A 174 -70.14 7.00 -34.70
N ASN A 175 -70.82 6.48 -35.71
CA ASN A 175 -71.19 5.08 -35.79
C ASN A 175 -69.93 4.22 -35.91
N ALA A 176 -68.91 4.62 -36.67
CA ALA A 176 -67.70 3.83 -36.85
C ALA A 176 -66.98 3.57 -35.51
N THR A 177 -66.92 4.55 -34.61
CA THR A 177 -66.33 4.37 -33.28
C THR A 177 -67.11 3.37 -32.43
N LEU A 178 -68.44 3.31 -32.56
CA LEU A 178 -69.28 2.37 -31.81
C LEU A 178 -69.09 0.93 -32.28
N TRP A 179 -68.91 0.71 -33.59
CA TRP A 179 -68.66 -0.62 -34.17
C TRP A 179 -67.25 -1.17 -33.87
N TRP A 180 -66.29 -0.29 -33.59
CA TRP A 180 -64.90 -0.66 -33.37
C TRP A 180 -64.57 -1.10 -31.93
N ARG A 181 -65.42 -0.74 -30.95
CA ARG A 181 -65.26 -1.15 -29.55
C ARG A 181 -65.43 -2.66 -29.39
#